data_AF-A0A9Q0TZM8-F1
#
_entry.id   AF-A0A9Q0TZM8-F1
#
_cell.length_a   1.000
_cell.length_b   1.000
_cell.length_c   1.000
_cell.angle_alpha   90.00
_cell.angle_beta   90.00
_cell.angle_gamma   90.00
#
_symmetry.space_group_name_H-M   'P 1'
#
loop_
_entity.id
_entity.type
_entity.pdbx_description
1 polymer ?
#
loop_
_entity_poly.entity_id
_entity_poly.type
_entity_poly.pdbx_seq_one_letter_code
_entity_poly.pdbx_strand_id
1 'polypeptide(L)'
;MVFQGLDPKCTANLFAKAQCLGEKTIGEDDCFVLKVAADREAVMERSEGPAEVLRHVLYGYFCQKSGLLMYLEDSHLTRVQTPENETIYWETTIGSSIGDYRDVDGVLIAHQGRSIATVFRFEEVSVQHSRTRMEEVWRIDDVVFNVPGLSMDYFIPPADIFDASP
;
A
#
# COMPACT_ATOMS: atom_id res chain seq x y z
N MET A 1 -0.65 -0.96 -7.00
CA MET A 1 -1.85 -0.14 -6.75
C MET A 1 -1.35 1.10 -6.02
N VAL A 2 -1.27 2.24 -6.70
CA VAL A 2 -0.82 3.49 -6.08
C VAL A 2 -2.02 4.08 -5.34
N PHE A 3 -2.07 3.92 -4.01
CA PHE A 3 -3.11 4.51 -3.19
C PHE A 3 -2.78 5.98 -2.94
N GLN A 4 -3.50 6.89 -3.59
CA GLN A 4 -3.70 8.23 -3.04
C GLN A 4 -4.80 8.11 -1.99
N GLY A 5 -4.47 7.60 -0.79
CA GLY A 5 -5.36 7.21 0.32
C GLY A 5 -6.23 8.32 0.93
N LEU A 6 -6.85 9.15 0.09
CA LEU A 6 -7.65 10.30 0.44
C LEU A 6 -9.15 10.05 0.32
N ASP A 7 -9.61 8.96 -0.31
CA ASP A 7 -11.03 8.63 -0.30
C ASP A 7 -11.33 7.54 0.73
N PRO A 8 -12.02 7.88 1.85
CA PRO A 8 -12.42 6.91 2.85
C PRO A 8 -13.30 5.78 2.29
N LYS A 9 -14.07 6.02 1.23
CA LYS A 9 -14.91 4.98 0.62
C LYS A 9 -14.07 3.95 -0.12
N CYS A 10 -13.10 4.38 -0.93
CA CYS A 10 -12.13 3.46 -1.56
C CYS A 10 -11.39 2.63 -0.50
N THR A 11 -10.93 3.27 0.59
CA THR A 11 -10.28 2.56 1.69
C THR A 11 -11.22 1.54 2.34
N ALA A 12 -12.46 1.91 2.65
CA ALA A 12 -13.44 0.96 3.23
C ALA A 12 -13.74 -0.21 2.27
N ASN A 13 -13.91 0.07 0.97
CA ASN A 13 -14.17 -0.94 -0.04
C ASN A 13 -13.01 -1.94 -0.19
N LEU A 14 -11.77 -1.47 -0.06
CA LEU A 14 -10.59 -2.35 -0.07
C LEU A 14 -10.66 -3.42 1.01
N PHE A 15 -11.16 -3.06 2.20
CA PHE A 15 -11.29 -3.96 3.35
C PHE A 15 -12.67 -4.63 3.44
N ALA A 16 -13.55 -4.46 2.45
CA ALA A 16 -14.92 -5.00 2.49
C ALA A 16 -14.97 -6.54 2.61
N LYS A 17 -13.95 -7.24 2.11
CA LYS A 17 -13.80 -8.70 2.23
C LYS A 17 -12.62 -9.10 3.13
N ALA A 18 -12.20 -8.21 4.03
CA ALA A 18 -11.06 -8.45 4.90
C ALA A 18 -11.37 -9.53 5.96
N GLN A 19 -10.31 -10.23 6.36
CA GLN A 19 -10.33 -11.07 7.54
C GLN A 19 -10.04 -10.21 8.77
N CYS A 20 -10.93 -10.22 9.76
CA CYS A 20 -10.64 -9.63 11.07
C CYS A 20 -9.67 -10.55 11.84
N LEU A 21 -8.51 -10.02 12.22
CA LEU A 21 -7.48 -10.76 12.95
C LEU A 21 -7.53 -10.55 14.47
N GLY A 22 -8.30 -9.55 14.93
CA GLY A 22 -8.45 -9.22 16.33
C GLY A 22 -8.22 -7.74 16.59
N GLU A 23 -7.68 -7.43 17.76
CA GLU A 23 -7.53 -6.06 18.27
C GLU A 23 -6.08 -5.79 18.67
N LYS A 24 -5.62 -4.54 18.48
CA LYS A 24 -4.29 -4.08 18.87
C LYS A 24 -4.31 -2.59 19.17
N THR A 25 -3.63 -2.17 20.22
CA THR A 25 -3.42 -0.75 20.52
C THR A 25 -2.30 -0.18 19.64
N ILE A 26 -2.58 0.92 18.94
CA ILE A 26 -1.64 1.68 18.12
C ILE A 26 -1.58 3.11 18.67
N GLY A 27 -0.43 3.50 19.22
CA GLY A 27 -0.32 4.77 19.94
C GLY A 27 -1.22 4.77 21.18
N GLU A 28 -2.22 5.65 21.19
CA GLU A 28 -3.21 5.78 22.28
C GLU A 28 -4.58 5.18 21.92
N ASP A 29 -4.73 4.63 20.70
CA ASP A 29 -6.00 4.14 20.18
C ASP A 29 -6.05 2.61 20.10
N ASP A 30 -7.11 2.03 20.64
CA ASP A 30 -7.45 0.62 20.40
C ASP A 30 -8.01 0.46 18.99
N CYS A 31 -7.43 -0.47 18.22
CA CYS A 31 -7.78 -0.67 16.81
C CYS A 31 -8.22 -2.11 16.52
N PHE A 32 -9.15 -2.29 15.59
CA PHE A 32 -9.37 -3.55 14.90
C PHE A 32 -8.28 -3.76 13.84
N VAL A 33 -7.78 -5.00 13.73
CA VAL A 33 -6.78 -5.38 12.73
C VAL A 33 -7.46 -6.16 11.63
N LEU A 34 -7.54 -5.58 10.44
CA LEU A 34 -8.13 -6.18 9.25
C LEU A 34 -7.04 -6.58 8.26
N LYS A 35 -7.12 -7.78 7.69
CA LYS A 35 -6.17 -8.30 6.70
C LYS A 35 -6.86 -8.54 5.36
N VAL A 36 -6.25 -8.06 4.29
CA VAL A 36 -6.63 -8.38 2.91
C VAL A 36 -5.42 -9.03 2.24
N ALA A 37 -5.64 -10.19 1.61
CA ALA A 37 -4.62 -10.82 0.78
C ALA A 37 -5.08 -10.78 -0.67
N ALA A 38 -4.19 -10.40 -1.58
CA ALA A 38 -4.45 -10.56 -3.00
C ALA A 38 -4.64 -12.05 -3.32
N ASP A 39 -5.59 -12.36 -4.18
CA ASP A 39 -5.76 -13.72 -4.67
C ASP A 39 -4.62 -14.10 -5.63
N ARG A 40 -4.54 -15.39 -5.96
CA ARG A 40 -3.47 -15.92 -6.79
C ARG A 40 -3.47 -15.31 -8.20
N GLU A 41 -4.64 -15.05 -8.77
CA GLU A 41 -4.77 -14.50 -10.12
C GLU A 41 -4.20 -13.06 -10.16
N ALA A 42 -4.62 -12.21 -9.23
CA ALA A 42 -4.14 -10.84 -9.10
C ALA A 42 -2.63 -10.75 -8.79
N VAL A 43 -2.08 -11.74 -8.11
CA VAL A 43 -0.63 -11.85 -7.83
C VAL A 43 0.13 -12.29 -9.10
N MET A 44 -0.41 -13.24 -9.86
CA MET A 44 0.20 -13.71 -11.11
C MET A 44 0.22 -12.63 -12.19
N GLU A 45 -0.84 -11.82 -12.32
CA GLU A 45 -0.89 -10.70 -13.28
C GLU A 45 0.20 -9.64 -13.06
N ARG A 46 0.80 -9.60 -11.87
CA ARG A 46 1.87 -8.65 -11.51
C ARG A 46 3.27 -9.24 -11.65
N SER A 47 3.37 -10.51 -12.04
CA SER A 47 4.64 -11.18 -12.29
C SER A 47 5.12 -10.83 -13.70
N GLU A 48 6.39 -10.46 -13.83
CA GLU A 48 6.97 -10.02 -15.10
C GLU A 48 8.37 -10.63 -15.28
N GLY A 49 8.60 -11.26 -16.44
CA GLY A 49 9.87 -11.90 -16.76
C GLY A 49 10.33 -12.88 -15.68
N PRO A 50 11.54 -12.71 -15.10
CA PRO A 50 12.06 -13.60 -14.06
C PRO A 50 11.49 -13.32 -12.65
N ALA A 51 10.68 -12.28 -12.48
CA ALA A 51 10.14 -11.85 -11.20
C ALA A 51 8.70 -12.36 -11.00
N GLU A 52 8.51 -13.21 -10.01
CA GLU A 52 7.21 -13.74 -9.60
C GLU A 52 6.79 -13.14 -8.27
N VAL A 53 5.64 -12.48 -8.26
CA VAL A 53 5.02 -12.05 -7.00
C VAL A 53 4.45 -13.30 -6.33
N LEU A 54 4.86 -13.58 -5.10
CA LEU A 54 4.38 -14.74 -4.34
C LEU A 54 3.25 -14.37 -3.37
N ARG A 55 3.26 -13.13 -2.89
CA ARG A 55 2.34 -12.64 -1.88
C ARG A 55 2.21 -11.13 -1.94
N HIS A 56 0.99 -10.65 -1.83
CA HIS A 56 0.69 -9.26 -1.52
C HIS A 56 -0.41 -9.23 -0.47
N VAL A 57 -0.10 -8.64 0.69
CA VAL A 57 -1.00 -8.60 1.84
C VAL A 57 -1.01 -7.19 2.42
N LEU A 58 -2.21 -6.70 2.70
CA LEU A 58 -2.47 -5.45 3.39
C LEU A 58 -3.02 -5.72 4.79
N TYR A 59 -2.56 -4.94 5.76
CA TYR A 59 -3.12 -4.88 7.10
C TYR A 59 -3.57 -3.45 7.41
N GLY A 60 -4.85 -3.28 7.70
CA GLY A 60 -5.44 -2.02 8.12
C GLY A 60 -5.76 -2.04 9.61
N TYR A 61 -5.36 -0.97 10.31
CA TYR A 61 -5.61 -0.77 11.73
C TYR A 61 -6.62 0.35 11.90
N PHE A 62 -7.86 -0.02 12.22
CA PHE A 62 -8.98 0.91 12.29
C PHE A 62 -9.33 1.20 13.76
N CYS A 63 -9.30 2.47 14.17
CA CYS A 63 -9.66 2.87 15.53
C CYS A 63 -11.08 2.38 15.87
N GLN A 64 -11.24 1.68 16.99
CA GLN A 64 -12.53 1.12 17.38
C GLN A 64 -13.58 2.20 17.65
N LYS A 65 -13.14 3.38 18.13
CA LYS A 65 -14.04 4.47 18.51
C LYS A 65 -14.53 5.27 17.29
N SER A 66 -13.64 5.60 16.37
CA SER A 66 -13.93 6.50 15.24
C SER A 66 -14.11 5.77 13.91
N GLY A 67 -13.65 4.53 13.79
CA GLY A 67 -13.59 3.79 12.52
C GLY A 67 -12.52 4.29 11.55
N LEU A 68 -11.70 5.28 11.93
CA LEU A 68 -10.65 5.84 11.07
C LEU A 68 -9.44 4.90 10.98
N LEU A 69 -8.79 4.89 9.81
CA LEU A 69 -7.56 4.14 9.58
C LEU A 69 -6.38 4.86 10.25
N MET A 70 -5.79 4.24 11.27
CA MET A 70 -4.66 4.80 12.03
C MET A 70 -3.31 4.36 11.49
N TYR A 71 -3.25 3.13 10.96
CA TYR A 71 -2.04 2.56 10.38
C TYR A 71 -2.38 1.60 9.25
N LEU A 72 -1.57 1.62 8.19
CA LEU A 72 -1.65 0.71 7.06
C LEU A 72 -0.30 0.04 6.87
N GLU A 73 -0.27 -1.28 6.79
CA GLU A 73 0.90 -2.03 6.38
C GLU A 73 0.63 -2.71 5.05
N ASP A 74 1.53 -2.53 4.11
CA ASP A 74 1.53 -3.21 2.82
C ASP A 74 2.79 -4.08 2.72
N SER A 75 2.63 -5.39 2.52
CA SER A 75 3.71 -6.35 2.37
C SER A 75 3.64 -7.09 1.04
N HIS A 76 4.73 -7.02 0.28
CA HIS A 76 4.93 -7.68 -1.00
C HIS A 76 6.13 -8.63 -0.93
N LEU A 77 5.93 -9.90 -1.25
CA LEU A 77 7.01 -10.87 -1.42
C LEU A 77 7.13 -11.24 -2.90
N THR A 78 8.32 -11.03 -3.46
CA THR A 78 8.68 -11.37 -4.83
C THR A 78 9.83 -12.36 -4.84
N ARG A 79 9.75 -13.36 -5.70
CA ARG A 79 10.82 -14.30 -6.01
C ARG A 79 11.39 -13.96 -7.38
N VAL A 80 12.70 -13.89 -7.48
CA VAL A 80 13.40 -13.67 -8.75
C VAL A 80 14.33 -14.85 -9.01
N GLN A 81 14.21 -15.46 -10.19
CA GLN A 81 15.17 -16.45 -10.67
C GLN A 81 16.26 -15.76 -11.49
N THR A 82 17.52 -15.99 -11.13
CA THR A 82 18.65 -15.45 -11.91
C THR A 82 19.04 -16.39 -13.05
N PRO A 83 19.73 -15.89 -14.09
CA PRO A 83 20.28 -16.74 -15.15
C PRO A 83 21.21 -17.86 -14.65
N GLU A 84 21.85 -17.64 -13.49
CA GLU A 84 22.74 -18.60 -12.81
C GLU A 84 21.96 -19.67 -12.01
N ASN A 85 20.63 -19.72 -12.13
CA ASN A 85 19.73 -20.63 -11.43
C ASN A 85 19.71 -20.42 -9.90
N GLU A 86 20.05 -19.21 -9.45
CA GLU A 86 19.90 -18.79 -8.06
C GLU A 86 18.49 -18.21 -7.83
N THR A 87 17.96 -18.41 -6.62
CA THR A 87 16.64 -17.88 -6.23
C THR A 87 16.82 -16.79 -5.18
N ILE A 88 16.40 -15.58 -5.52
CA ILE A 88 16.48 -14.40 -4.66
C ILE A 88 15.07 -13.98 -4.26
N TYR A 89 14.86 -13.71 -2.99
CA TYR A 89 13.61 -13.18 -2.47
C TYR A 89 13.77 -11.70 -2.11
N TRP A 90 12.73 -10.94 -2.45
CA TRP A 90 12.58 -9.54 -2.11
C TRP A 90 11.28 -9.36 -1.35
N GLU A 91 11.37 -8.97 -0.09
CA GLU A 91 10.22 -8.55 0.71
C GLU A 91 10.23 -7.03 0.83
N THR A 92 9.18 -6.38 0.34
CA THR A 92 8.96 -4.95 0.53
C THR A 92 7.82 -4.78 1.52
N THR A 93 8.08 -4.08 2.63
CA THR A 93 7.06 -3.71 3.62
C THR A 93 6.97 -2.20 3.71
N ILE A 94 5.77 -1.64 3.53
CA ILE A 94 5.49 -0.22 3.67
C ILE A 94 4.50 -0.04 4.81
N GLY A 95 4.99 0.51 5.92
CA GLY A 95 4.18 0.85 7.09
C GLY A 95 3.87 2.34 7.11
N SER A 96 2.59 2.72 7.14
CA SER A 96 2.14 4.11 7.06
C SER A 96 1.25 4.47 8.24
N SER A 97 1.72 5.37 9.10
CA SER A 97 0.88 6.05 10.10
C SER A 97 0.11 7.19 9.44
N ILE A 98 -1.17 7.32 9.77
CA ILE A 98 -2.10 8.26 9.14
C ILE A 98 -2.79 9.04 10.24
N GLY A 99 -2.89 10.36 10.08
CA GLY A 99 -3.49 11.21 11.10
C GLY A 99 -3.88 12.59 10.58
N ASP A 100 -4.18 13.48 11.52
CA ASP A 100 -4.70 14.83 11.24
C ASP A 100 -5.94 14.75 10.33
N TYR A 101 -6.91 13.95 10.75
CA TYR A 101 -8.19 13.84 10.05
C TYR A 101 -8.99 15.12 10.28
N ARG A 102 -9.32 15.80 9.18
CA ARG A 102 -10.11 17.03 9.18
C ARG A 102 -11.37 16.84 8.36
N ASP A 103 -12.45 17.49 8.78
CA ASP A 103 -13.68 17.53 8.00
C ASP A 103 -13.47 18.40 6.75
N VAL A 104 -13.71 17.81 5.59
CA VAL A 104 -13.74 18.48 4.29
C VAL A 104 -15.06 18.08 3.65
N ASP A 105 -16.00 19.04 3.57
CA ASP A 105 -17.36 18.84 3.04
C ASP A 105 -18.10 17.62 3.66
N GLY A 106 -17.97 17.42 4.98
CA GLY A 106 -18.63 16.32 5.69
C GLY A 106 -17.91 14.96 5.59
N VAL A 107 -16.70 14.93 5.05
CA VAL A 107 -15.85 13.73 4.96
C VAL A 107 -14.56 13.97 5.74
N LEU A 108 -14.19 13.03 6.63
CA LEU A 108 -12.94 13.10 7.37
C LEU A 108 -11.76 12.63 6.51
N ILE A 109 -10.87 13.55 6.16
CA ILE A 109 -9.70 13.31 5.30
C ILE A 109 -8.42 13.47 6.11
N ALA A 110 -7.50 12.51 6.00
CA ALA A 110 -6.18 12.60 6.63
C ALA A 110 -5.31 13.65 5.94
N HIS A 111 -4.75 14.59 6.72
CA HIS A 111 -3.89 15.65 6.21
C HIS A 111 -2.41 15.42 6.49
N GLN A 112 -2.05 14.36 7.21
CA GLN A 112 -0.65 14.01 7.40
C GLN A 112 -0.43 12.52 7.58
N GLY A 113 0.80 12.10 7.34
CA GLY A 113 1.24 10.78 7.71
C GLY A 113 2.74 10.61 7.58
N ARG A 114 3.18 9.43 8.00
CA ARG A 114 4.58 9.02 7.93
C ARG A 114 4.62 7.58 7.47
N SER A 115 5.38 7.35 6.41
CA SER A 115 5.53 6.06 5.75
C SER A 115 6.97 5.59 5.85
N ILE A 116 7.15 4.32 6.20
CA ILE A 116 8.45 3.67 6.29
C ILE A 116 8.41 2.48 5.35
N ALA A 117 9.18 2.56 4.27
CA ALA A 117 9.37 1.46 3.34
C ALA A 117 10.66 0.71 3.70
N THR A 118 10.57 -0.61 3.82
CA THR A 118 11.71 -1.50 4.04
C THR A 118 11.76 -2.51 2.91
N VAL A 119 12.89 -2.57 2.21
CA VAL A 119 13.18 -3.59 1.20
C VAL A 119 14.20 -4.54 1.80
N PHE A 120 13.82 -5.81 1.91
CA PHE A 120 14.64 -6.89 2.44
C PHE A 120 14.92 -7.92 1.34
N ARG A 121 16.20 -8.05 0.99
CA ARG A 121 16.68 -9.07 0.04
C ARG A 121 17.30 -10.21 0.80
N PHE A 122 16.90 -11.44 0.51
CA PHE A 122 17.47 -12.64 1.10
C PHE A 122 17.44 -13.82 0.12
N GLU A 123 18.25 -14.84 0.38
CA GLU A 123 18.27 -16.11 -0.33
C GLU A 123 17.90 -17.22 0.65
N GLU A 124 17.35 -18.33 0.17
CA GLU A 124 16.84 -19.41 1.04
C GLU A 124 17.94 -20.18 1.78
N VAL A 125 19.12 -20.29 1.17
CA VAL A 125 20.22 -21.16 1.64
C VAL A 125 21.42 -20.35 2.12
N SER A 126 21.52 -19.07 1.76
CA SER A 126 22.66 -18.22 2.13
C SER A 126 22.35 -17.34 3.33
N VAL A 127 23.39 -16.98 4.09
CA VAL A 127 23.28 -16.03 5.22
C VAL A 127 23.34 -14.57 4.71
N GLN A 128 23.52 -14.37 3.41
CA GLN A 128 23.71 -13.05 2.82
C GLN A 128 22.35 -12.38 2.58
N HIS A 129 22.02 -11.43 3.45
CA HIS A 129 20.85 -10.59 3.30
C HIS A 129 21.23 -9.12 3.24
N SER A 130 20.39 -8.30 2.60
CA SER A 130 20.50 -6.85 2.66
C SER A 130 19.16 -6.23 3.02
N ARG A 131 19.20 -5.12 3.77
CA ARG A 131 18.01 -4.37 4.17
C ARG A 131 18.22 -2.90 3.88
N THR A 132 17.32 -2.34 3.09
CA THR A 132 17.27 -0.92 2.80
C THR A 132 15.99 -0.35 3.41
N ARG A 133 16.09 0.81 4.06
CA ARG A 133 14.96 1.49 4.69
C ARG A 133 14.87 2.91 4.16
N MET A 134 13.67 3.30 3.75
CA MET A 134 13.31 4.64 3.30
C MET A 134 12.19 5.17 4.19
N GLU A 135 12.18 6.48 4.40
CA GLU A 135 11.21 7.13 5.26
C GLU A 135 10.69 8.40 4.58
N GLU A 136 9.38 8.57 4.60
CA GLU A 136 8.67 9.70 4.05
C GLU A 136 7.72 10.26 5.12
N VAL A 137 7.67 11.59 5.22
CA VAL A 137 6.63 12.31 5.96
C VAL A 137 5.89 13.16 4.95
N TRP A 138 4.58 12.99 4.90
CA TRP A 138 3.72 13.72 3.98
C TRP A 138 2.73 14.58 4.74
N ARG A 139 2.39 15.73 4.15
CA ARG A 139 1.40 16.68 4.64
C ARG A 139 0.60 17.19 3.46
N ILE A 140 -0.69 17.38 3.68
CA ILE A 140 -1.64 17.93 2.73
C ILE A 140 -2.15 19.22 3.32
N ASP A 141 -1.94 20.33 2.61
CA ASP A 141 -2.34 21.64 3.10
C ASP A 141 -3.80 21.93 2.75
N ASP A 142 -4.21 21.63 1.51
CA ASP A 142 -5.57 21.89 1.02
C ASP A 142 -6.15 20.67 0.30
N VAL A 143 -7.44 20.40 0.54
CA VAL A 143 -8.24 19.39 -0.14
C VAL A 143 -9.50 20.06 -0.68
N VAL A 144 -9.79 19.86 -1.97
CA VAL A 144 -10.98 20.41 -2.63
C VAL A 144 -11.63 19.32 -3.47
N PHE A 145 -12.95 19.15 -3.31
CA PHE A 145 -13.73 18.25 -4.15
C PHE A 145 -14.28 18.97 -5.38
N ASN A 146 -14.48 18.20 -6.46
CA ASN A 146 -15.14 18.67 -7.68
C ASN A 146 -14.50 19.95 -8.27
N VAL A 147 -13.16 19.99 -8.31
CA VAL A 147 -12.38 21.16 -8.75
C VAL A 147 -12.86 21.65 -10.13
N PRO A 148 -13.42 22.86 -10.23
CA PRO A 148 -13.92 23.40 -11.49
C PRO A 148 -12.80 23.55 -12.53
N GLY A 149 -13.06 23.14 -13.77
CA GLY A 149 -12.10 23.25 -14.87
C GLY A 149 -11.12 22.07 -15.00
N LEU A 150 -11.19 21.09 -14.10
CA LEU A 150 -10.47 19.83 -14.26
C LEU A 150 -11.14 18.96 -15.35
N SER A 151 -10.42 18.66 -16.43
CA SER A 151 -10.88 17.77 -17.52
C SER A 151 -10.12 16.44 -17.53
N MET A 152 -10.55 15.50 -18.37
CA MET A 152 -9.84 14.22 -18.57
C MET A 152 -8.42 14.40 -19.11
N ASP A 153 -8.13 15.53 -19.76
CA ASP A 153 -6.81 15.83 -20.33
C ASP A 153 -5.72 16.02 -19.26
N TYR A 154 -6.12 16.20 -17.99
CA TYR A 154 -5.20 16.30 -16.86
C TYR A 154 -4.81 14.94 -16.28
N PHE A 155 -5.49 13.86 -16.68
CA PHE A 155 -5.24 12.50 -16.21
C PHE A 155 -4.51 11.69 -17.28
N ILE A 156 -3.30 12.15 -17.63
CA ILE A 156 -2.49 11.54 -18.68
C ILE A 156 -1.82 10.26 -18.12
N PRO A 157 -1.93 9.10 -18.79
CA PRO A 157 -1.20 7.91 -18.38
C PRO A 157 0.32 8.13 -18.43
N PRO A 158 1.12 7.37 -17.66
CA PRO A 158 2.57 7.31 -17.84
C PRO A 158 2.94 7.14 -19.33
N ALA A 159 3.99 7.84 -19.78
CA ALA A 159 4.38 7.92 -21.19
C ALA A 159 4.66 6.54 -21.84
N ASP A 160 4.95 5.52 -21.02
CA ASP A 160 5.36 4.18 -21.44
C ASP A 160 4.18 3.24 -21.73
N ILE A 161 2.92 3.70 -21.68
CA ILE A 161 1.71 2.87 -21.93
C ILE A 161 1.32 2.82 -23.42
N PHE A 162 2.00 3.58 -24.29
CA PHE A 162 1.80 3.43 -25.74
C PHE A 162 2.61 2.24 -26.24
N ASP A 163 1.97 1.06 -26.27
CA ASP A 163 2.47 -0.07 -27.04
C ASP A 163 2.71 0.39 -28.48
N ALA A 164 3.99 0.48 -28.85
CA ALA A 164 4.40 0.53 -30.22
C ALA A 164 4.05 -0.82 -30.85
N SER A 165 2.92 -0.89 -31.54
CA SER A 165 2.70 -1.91 -32.56
C SER A 165 2.29 -1.26 -33.88
N PRO A 166 2.98 -1.58 -34.99
CA PRO A 166 2.31 -1.94 -36.22
C PRO A 166 1.79 -3.39 -36.18
#